data_AF-A0A8T7HN10-F1
#
_entry.id   AF-A0A8T7HN10-F1
#
_cell.length_a   1.000
_cell.length_b   1.000
_cell.length_c   1.000
_cell.angle_alpha   90.00
_cell.angle_beta   90.00
_cell.angle_gamma   90.00
#
_symmetry.space_group_name_H-M   'P 1'
#
loop_
_entity.id
_entity.type
_entity.pdbx_description
1 polymer ?
#
loop_
_entity_poly.entity_id
_entity_poly.type
_entity_poly.pdbx_seq_one_letter_code
_entity_poly.pdbx_strand_id
1 'polypeptide(L)'
;RYSANSTQAKFAGEHFRQLLINPLILRYHLDFWGRDQAALEAAVGKSLAVETELADAKLLLAVAVAGSYFDLVAASEKLVLAEKIVADREALLSLHQTRLASGLVTAAPLLQAKMALNAAQQIEEATVRSKQLFYIAIGTLIIGLLLLAASVIGCVREEAMTEQKAIEMTRETEEMKAFLEFYGKCDGCNPSYSQGHANLVGCVEYSIGKDAGGNYIIRYWVSDACSFRYGSSAPQEKIEFAVDSRTGKVLSKHPDLKYIDDPGFCKKDEDCLCKSGSGVPFIGCGNFLHAPAHFAGAYKCEKCICMDGSCKARE
;
A
#
# COMPACT_ATOMS: atom_id res chain seq x y z
N ARG A 1 28.92 -54.84 -20.50
CA ARG A 1 29.46 -54.40 -21.81
C ARG A 1 29.10 -52.93 -21.97
N TYR A 2 30.08 -52.02 -21.95
CA TYR A 2 29.85 -50.57 -22.10
C TYR A 2 30.17 -50.15 -23.54
N SER A 3 29.22 -49.50 -24.21
CA SER A 3 29.38 -48.93 -25.56
C SER A 3 30.47 -47.85 -25.56
N ALA A 4 31.22 -47.74 -26.65
CA ALA A 4 32.33 -46.79 -26.81
C ALA A 4 31.88 -45.32 -26.97
N ASN A 5 30.57 -45.06 -27.16
CA ASN A 5 30.01 -43.73 -27.45
C ASN A 5 29.11 -43.16 -26.35
N SER A 6 29.25 -43.58 -25.09
CA SER A 6 28.49 -42.94 -24.01
C SER A 6 29.09 -41.57 -23.68
N THR A 7 28.24 -40.56 -23.50
CA THR A 7 28.59 -39.24 -22.93
C THR A 7 29.04 -39.30 -21.47
N GLN A 8 29.01 -40.50 -20.89
CA GLN A 8 29.44 -40.83 -19.54
C GLN A 8 30.91 -41.23 -19.59
N ALA A 9 31.77 -40.47 -18.90
CA ALA A 9 33.18 -40.77 -18.83
C ALA A 9 33.43 -42.07 -18.03
N LYS A 10 34.30 -42.95 -18.53
CA LYS A 10 34.63 -44.24 -17.89
C LYS A 10 35.70 -44.04 -16.82
N PHE A 11 35.34 -44.18 -15.55
CA PHE A 11 36.30 -44.15 -14.45
C PHE A 11 36.05 -45.28 -13.44
N ALA A 12 37.15 -45.84 -12.93
CA ALA A 12 37.16 -46.97 -12.00
C ALA A 12 37.50 -46.47 -10.59
N GLY A 13 36.59 -46.73 -9.64
CA GLY A 13 36.82 -46.55 -8.20
C GLY A 13 36.24 -45.26 -7.59
N GLU A 14 35.47 -45.47 -6.51
CA GLU A 14 34.90 -44.51 -5.54
C GLU A 14 33.75 -43.60 -6.04
N HIS A 15 32.64 -43.62 -5.29
CA HIS A 15 31.31 -43.13 -5.68
C HIS A 15 31.25 -41.68 -6.16
N PHE A 16 30.57 -41.42 -7.29
CA PHE A 16 30.22 -40.06 -7.72
C PHE A 16 28.71 -39.80 -7.55
N ARG A 17 28.35 -38.58 -7.14
CA ARG A 17 26.97 -38.07 -7.20
C ARG A 17 26.90 -37.01 -8.29
N GLN A 18 26.21 -37.32 -9.39
CA GLN A 18 25.87 -36.33 -10.41
C GLN A 18 24.60 -35.59 -10.00
N LEU A 19 24.67 -34.26 -9.89
CA LEU A 19 23.51 -33.40 -9.73
C LEU A 19 23.32 -32.60 -11.02
N LEU A 20 22.34 -33.02 -11.84
CA LEU A 20 21.92 -32.27 -13.02
C LEU A 20 20.84 -31.27 -12.57
N ILE A 21 21.23 -30.03 -12.29
CA ILE A 21 20.26 -28.94 -12.12
C ILE A 21 20.06 -28.33 -13.50
N ASN A 22 18.83 -28.34 -14.02
CA ASN A 22 18.46 -27.60 -15.22
C ASN A 22 17.83 -26.26 -14.78
N PRO A 23 18.60 -25.15 -14.74
CA PRO A 23 18.16 -23.89 -14.12
C PRO A 23 17.17 -23.09 -14.97
N LEU A 24 16.89 -23.51 -16.21
CA LEU A 24 16.01 -22.82 -17.14
C LEU A 24 14.79 -23.69 -17.46
N ILE A 25 13.67 -23.36 -16.82
CA ILE A 25 12.35 -23.91 -17.13
C ILE A 25 11.60 -22.86 -17.95
N LEU A 26 11.73 -22.94 -19.27
CA LEU A 26 10.91 -22.14 -20.18
C LEU A 26 9.55 -22.83 -20.36
N ARG A 27 8.49 -22.23 -19.83
CA ARG A 27 7.12 -22.71 -20.00
C ARG A 27 6.34 -21.69 -20.81
N TYR A 28 6.10 -22.01 -22.07
CA TYR A 28 5.37 -21.16 -23.00
C TYR A 28 4.00 -21.79 -23.27
N HIS A 29 2.93 -21.01 -23.09
CA HIS A 29 1.58 -21.41 -23.43
C HIS A 29 1.13 -20.62 -24.66
N LEU A 30 0.80 -21.35 -25.73
CA LEU A 30 0.27 -20.78 -26.95
C LEU A 30 -1.24 -20.97 -26.95
N ASP A 31 -1.96 -19.86 -26.95
CA ASP A 31 -3.41 -19.85 -26.92
C ASP A 31 -3.99 -20.00 -28.34
N PHE A 32 -3.97 -21.24 -28.85
CA PHE A 32 -4.48 -21.55 -30.20
C PHE A 32 -6.01 -21.48 -30.31
N TRP A 33 -6.72 -21.48 -29.18
CA TRP A 33 -8.18 -21.62 -29.13
C TRP A 33 -8.87 -20.39 -28.52
N GLY A 34 -8.11 -19.35 -28.17
CA GLY A 34 -8.61 -18.09 -27.62
C GLY A 34 -9.09 -18.18 -26.17
N ARG A 35 -8.64 -19.17 -25.39
CA ARG A 35 -9.05 -19.34 -23.99
C ARG A 35 -8.52 -18.21 -23.09
N ASP A 36 -7.27 -17.83 -23.25
CA ASP A 36 -6.65 -16.78 -22.45
C ASP A 36 -7.17 -15.41 -22.89
N GLN A 37 -7.40 -15.23 -24.20
CA GLN A 37 -8.07 -14.03 -24.71
C GLN A 37 -9.48 -13.90 -24.14
N ALA A 38 -10.29 -14.97 -24.16
CA ALA A 38 -11.62 -14.96 -23.58
C ALA A 38 -11.60 -14.75 -22.06
N ALA A 39 -10.59 -15.29 -21.35
CA ALA A 39 -10.42 -15.06 -19.92
C ALA A 39 -10.06 -13.59 -19.60
N LEU A 40 -9.23 -12.96 -20.44
CA LEU A 40 -8.89 -11.54 -20.34
C LEU A 40 -10.11 -10.66 -20.63
N GLU A 41 -10.84 -10.93 -21.72
CA GLU A 41 -12.07 -10.21 -22.07
C GLU A 41 -13.12 -10.34 -20.95
N ALA A 42 -13.26 -11.51 -20.34
CA ALA A 42 -14.14 -11.71 -19.19
C ALA A 42 -13.67 -10.94 -17.95
N ALA A 43 -12.36 -10.84 -17.69
CA ALA A 43 -11.82 -10.05 -16.59
C ALA A 43 -12.04 -8.55 -16.80
N VAL A 44 -11.84 -8.05 -18.03
CA VAL A 44 -12.12 -6.66 -18.41
C VAL A 44 -13.62 -6.36 -18.31
N GLY A 45 -14.46 -7.26 -18.84
CA GLY A 45 -15.92 -7.14 -18.74
C GLY A 45 -16.40 -7.09 -17.30
N LYS A 46 -15.84 -7.92 -16.41
CA LYS A 46 -16.12 -7.85 -14.97
C LYS A 46 -15.68 -6.52 -14.34
N SER A 47 -14.51 -5.99 -14.71
CA SER A 47 -14.07 -4.69 -14.18
C SER A 47 -15.01 -3.55 -14.58
N LEU A 48 -15.47 -3.53 -15.83
CA LEU A 48 -16.42 -2.53 -16.31
C LEU A 48 -17.79 -2.69 -15.65
N ALA A 49 -18.24 -3.93 -15.46
CA ALA A 49 -19.49 -4.22 -14.78
C ALA A 49 -19.50 -3.68 -13.34
N VAL A 50 -18.39 -3.82 -12.61
CA VAL A 50 -18.26 -3.29 -11.23
C VAL A 50 -18.43 -1.76 -11.18
N GLU A 51 -17.92 -1.02 -12.17
CA GLU A 51 -18.11 0.43 -12.23
C GLU A 51 -19.58 0.80 -12.46
N THR A 52 -20.26 0.08 -13.35
CA THR A 52 -21.70 0.29 -13.60
C THR A 52 -22.56 -0.11 -12.40
N GLU A 53 -22.23 -1.21 -11.72
CA GLU A 53 -22.92 -1.63 -10.49
C GLU A 53 -22.78 -0.59 -9.37
N LEU A 54 -21.62 0.07 -9.27
CA LEU A 54 -21.41 1.16 -8.32
C LEU A 54 -22.29 2.39 -8.66
N ALA A 55 -22.40 2.74 -9.94
CA ALA A 55 -23.27 3.83 -10.37
C ALA A 55 -24.75 3.55 -10.07
N ASP A 56 -25.20 2.33 -10.33
CA ASP A 56 -26.57 1.87 -10.02
C ASP A 56 -26.83 1.87 -8.52
N ALA A 57 -25.90 1.38 -7.70
CA ALA A 57 -26.01 1.39 -6.25
C ALA A 57 -26.12 2.83 -5.70
N LYS A 58 -25.34 3.77 -6.25
CA LYS A 58 -25.44 5.19 -5.89
C LYS A 58 -26.80 5.78 -6.24
N LEU A 59 -27.33 5.45 -7.42
CA LEU A 59 -28.65 5.92 -7.85
C LEU A 59 -29.76 5.38 -6.95
N LEU A 60 -29.76 4.08 -6.66
CA LEU A 60 -30.75 3.44 -5.77
C LEU A 60 -30.72 4.06 -4.37
N LEU A 61 -29.53 4.33 -3.83
CA LEU A 61 -29.38 5.00 -2.55
C LEU A 61 -29.91 6.43 -2.58
N ALA A 62 -29.60 7.20 -3.61
CA ALA A 62 -30.11 8.57 -3.75
C ALA A 62 -31.64 8.60 -3.80
N VAL A 63 -32.25 7.66 -4.54
CA VAL A 63 -33.71 7.48 -4.59
C VAL A 63 -34.27 7.11 -3.22
N ALA A 64 -33.65 6.18 -2.50
CA ALA A 64 -34.10 5.75 -1.17
C ALA A 64 -34.04 6.90 -0.14
N VAL A 65 -32.97 7.69 -0.15
CA VAL A 65 -32.80 8.85 0.73
C VAL A 65 -33.83 9.94 0.39
N ALA A 66 -34.00 10.26 -0.89
CA ALA A 66 -34.99 11.25 -1.33
C ALA A 66 -36.41 10.84 -0.95
N GLY A 67 -36.78 9.57 -1.18
CA GLY A 67 -38.08 9.03 -0.79
C GLY A 67 -38.32 9.13 0.71
N SER A 68 -37.36 8.67 1.51
CA SER A 68 -37.45 8.72 2.98
C SER A 68 -37.56 10.16 3.52
N TYR A 69 -36.90 11.12 2.86
CA TYR A 69 -37.04 12.54 3.20
C TYR A 69 -38.45 13.06 2.95
N PHE A 70 -39.03 12.80 1.78
CA PHE A 70 -40.39 13.23 1.48
C PHE A 70 -41.43 12.56 2.38
N ASP A 71 -41.23 11.29 2.72
CA ASP A 71 -42.08 10.59 3.69
C ASP A 71 -42.02 11.24 5.08
N LEU A 72 -40.82 11.64 5.52
CA LEU A 72 -40.64 12.34 6.79
C LEU A 72 -41.34 13.71 6.78
N VAL A 73 -41.20 14.48 5.70
CA VAL A 73 -41.89 15.77 5.54
C VAL A 73 -43.40 15.58 5.58
N ALA A 74 -43.94 14.62 4.82
CA ALA A 74 -45.36 14.32 4.82
C ALA A 74 -45.87 13.87 6.20
N ALA A 75 -45.11 13.04 6.92
CA ALA A 75 -45.44 12.63 8.27
C ALA A 75 -45.41 13.80 9.27
N SER A 76 -44.49 14.76 9.09
CA SER A 76 -44.41 15.95 9.93
C SER A 76 -45.62 16.87 9.77
N GLU A 77 -46.08 17.09 8.53
CA GLU A 77 -47.29 17.87 8.24
C GLU A 77 -48.55 17.20 8.78
N LYS A 78 -48.63 15.86 8.67
CA LYS A 78 -49.73 15.08 9.27
C LYS A 78 -49.77 15.22 10.79
N LEU A 79 -48.62 15.24 11.45
CA LEU A 79 -48.54 15.44 12.89
C LEU A 79 -49.03 16.84 13.28
N VAL A 80 -48.58 17.89 12.58
CA VAL A 80 -49.04 19.28 12.83
C VAL A 80 -50.55 19.39 12.68
N LEU A 81 -51.13 18.71 11.68
CA LEU A 81 -52.59 18.66 11.51
C LEU A 81 -53.28 17.91 12.65
N ALA A 82 -52.72 16.77 13.09
CA ALA A 82 -53.26 15.98 14.19
C ALA A 82 -53.24 16.78 15.52
N GLU A 83 -52.15 17.46 15.83
CA GLU A 83 -52.00 18.34 17.00
C GLU A 83 -53.06 19.45 17.00
N LYS A 84 -53.30 20.09 15.83
CA LYS A 84 -54.37 21.09 15.67
C LYS A 84 -55.76 20.50 15.93
N ILE A 85 -56.04 19.31 15.40
CA ILE A 85 -57.31 18.63 15.63
C ILE A 85 -57.50 18.34 17.12
N VAL A 86 -56.46 17.89 17.83
CA VAL A 86 -56.52 17.65 19.27
C VAL A 86 -56.82 18.95 20.04
N ALA A 87 -56.11 20.03 19.73
CA ALA A 87 -56.37 21.35 20.34
C ALA A 87 -57.83 21.82 20.11
N ASP A 88 -58.36 21.66 18.89
CA ASP A 88 -59.76 21.98 18.58
C ASP A 88 -60.74 21.12 19.39
N ARG A 89 -60.44 19.82 19.58
CA ARG A 89 -61.26 18.91 20.39
C ARG A 89 -61.22 19.25 21.88
N GLU A 90 -60.07 19.70 22.40
CA GLU A 90 -59.94 20.21 23.77
C GLU A 90 -60.77 21.48 23.97
N ALA A 91 -60.73 22.41 23.01
CA ALA A 91 -61.54 23.62 23.04
C ALA A 91 -63.05 23.29 23.01
N LEU A 92 -63.48 22.34 22.17
CA LEU A 92 -64.87 21.88 22.15
C LEU A 92 -65.28 21.17 23.46
N LEU A 93 -64.39 20.36 24.03
CA LEU A 93 -64.64 19.72 25.32
C LEU A 93 -64.85 20.76 26.43
N SER A 94 -63.99 21.78 26.51
CA SER A 94 -64.13 22.85 27.51
C SER A 94 -65.42 23.65 27.31
N LEU A 95 -65.82 23.95 26.06
CA LEU A 95 -67.10 24.58 25.76
C LEU A 95 -68.29 23.75 26.26
N HIS A 96 -68.27 22.43 26.05
CA HIS A 96 -69.33 21.53 26.53
C HIS A 96 -69.33 21.43 28.07
N GLN A 97 -68.17 21.48 28.73
CA GLN A 97 -68.07 21.54 30.19
C GLN A 97 -68.70 22.81 30.74
N THR A 98 -68.39 23.98 30.16
CA THR A 98 -68.98 25.26 30.57
C THR A 98 -70.49 25.26 30.36
N ARG A 99 -70.98 24.78 29.22
CA ARG A 99 -72.41 24.69 28.93
C ARG A 99 -73.14 23.79 29.93
N LEU A 100 -72.55 22.64 30.29
CA LEU A 100 -73.13 21.74 31.28
C LEU A 100 -73.19 22.39 32.66
N ALA A 101 -72.12 23.07 33.09
CA ALA A 101 -72.07 23.79 34.37
C ALA A 101 -73.10 24.93 34.43
N SER A 102 -73.40 25.57 33.30
CA SER A 102 -74.46 26.59 33.18
C SER A 102 -75.88 26.01 33.03
N GLY A 103 -76.05 24.68 33.00
CA GLY A 103 -77.35 24.03 32.82
C GLY A 103 -77.92 24.11 31.40
N LEU A 104 -77.13 24.51 30.41
CA LEU A 104 -77.57 24.71 29.02
C LEU A 104 -77.57 23.43 28.17
N VAL A 105 -76.93 22.35 28.63
CA VAL A 105 -76.87 21.04 27.95
C VAL A 105 -76.96 19.90 28.96
N THR A 106 -77.28 18.69 28.48
CA THR A 106 -77.23 17.45 29.27
C THR A 106 -75.82 16.83 29.25
N ALA A 107 -75.60 15.72 29.98
CA ALA A 107 -74.29 15.07 30.07
C ALA A 107 -73.83 14.35 28.78
N ALA A 108 -74.75 13.99 27.87
CA ALA A 108 -74.42 13.19 26.69
C ALA A 108 -73.46 13.89 25.70
N PRO A 109 -73.66 15.17 25.31
CA PRO A 109 -72.71 15.91 24.48
C PRO A 109 -71.30 16.00 25.08
N LEU A 110 -71.19 16.13 26.41
CA LEU A 110 -69.90 16.15 27.09
C LEU A 110 -69.16 14.81 26.92
N LEU A 111 -69.87 13.69 27.10
CA LEU A 111 -69.29 12.36 26.93
C LEU A 111 -68.86 12.14 25.48
N GLN A 112 -69.66 12.60 24.51
CA GLN A 112 -69.31 12.52 23.08
C GLN A 112 -68.08 13.36 22.73
N ALA A 113 -67.96 14.57 23.28
CA ALA A 113 -66.77 15.40 23.11
C ALA A 113 -65.52 14.73 23.70
N LYS A 114 -65.65 14.10 24.87
CA LYS A 114 -64.55 13.35 25.50
C LYS A 114 -64.11 12.14 24.66
N MET A 115 -65.07 11.38 24.11
CA MET A 115 -64.75 10.27 23.19
C MET A 115 -64.05 10.77 21.92
N ALA A 116 -64.49 11.89 21.35
CA ALA A 116 -63.89 12.47 20.16
C ALA A 116 -62.46 12.99 20.42
N LEU A 117 -62.20 13.56 21.61
CA LEU A 117 -60.85 13.96 22.02
C LEU A 117 -59.93 12.73 22.15
N ASN A 118 -60.37 11.68 22.85
CA ASN A 118 -59.58 10.46 23.00
C ASN A 118 -59.25 9.83 21.64
N ALA A 119 -60.21 9.81 20.71
CA ALA A 119 -59.98 9.30 19.35
C ALA A 119 -58.97 10.15 18.57
N ALA A 120 -59.01 11.48 18.72
CA ALA A 120 -58.05 12.38 18.09
C ALA A 120 -56.62 12.17 18.66
N GLN A 121 -56.49 12.02 19.97
CA GLN A 121 -55.20 11.74 20.63
C GLN A 121 -54.60 10.41 20.17
N GLN A 122 -55.41 9.36 20.00
CA GLN A 122 -54.92 8.08 19.46
C GLN A 122 -54.36 8.21 18.03
N ILE A 123 -54.98 9.05 17.20
CA ILE A 123 -54.49 9.32 15.84
C ILE A 123 -53.18 10.11 15.91
N GLU A 124 -53.09 11.12 16.78
CA GLU A 124 -51.86 11.89 17.01
C GLU A 124 -50.70 10.96 17.42
N GLU A 125 -50.89 10.13 18.44
CA GLU A 125 -49.88 9.15 18.90
C GLU A 125 -49.42 8.21 17.77
N ALA A 126 -50.35 7.74 16.94
CA ALA A 126 -50.02 6.92 15.79
C ALA A 126 -49.17 7.69 14.75
N THR A 127 -49.46 8.97 14.52
CA THR A 127 -48.65 9.81 13.63
C THR A 127 -47.25 10.09 14.19
N VAL A 128 -47.11 10.35 15.50
CA VAL A 128 -45.81 10.49 16.17
C VAL A 128 -44.96 9.25 15.96
N ARG A 129 -45.55 8.07 16.17
CA ARG A 129 -44.86 6.79 15.98
C ARG A 129 -44.43 6.59 14.54
N SER A 130 -45.27 6.94 13.57
CA SER A 130 -44.93 6.85 12.14
C SER A 130 -43.73 7.74 11.77
N LYS A 131 -43.69 8.98 12.28
CA LYS A 131 -42.58 9.92 12.08
C LYS A 131 -41.25 9.39 12.63
N GLN A 132 -41.27 8.76 13.81
CA GLN A 132 -40.08 8.15 14.40
C GLN A 132 -39.50 7.01 13.55
N LEU A 133 -40.35 6.20 12.93
CA LEU A 133 -39.88 5.13 12.03
C LEU A 133 -39.13 5.70 10.82
N PHE A 134 -39.60 6.81 10.25
CA PHE A 134 -38.90 7.47 9.12
C PHE A 134 -37.55 8.06 9.52
N TYR A 135 -37.43 8.64 10.72
CA TYR A 135 -36.12 9.09 11.24
C TYR A 135 -35.11 7.95 11.35
N ILE A 136 -35.55 6.80 11.89
CA ILE A 136 -34.69 5.62 12.01
C ILE A 136 -34.29 5.11 10.61
N ALA A 137 -35.22 5.08 9.65
CA ALA A 137 -34.94 4.65 8.28
C ALA A 137 -33.88 5.53 7.57
N ILE A 138 -33.95 6.86 7.73
CA ILE A 138 -32.93 7.76 7.19
C ILE A 138 -31.58 7.50 7.90
N GLY A 139 -31.60 7.33 9.22
CA GLY A 139 -30.39 7.02 9.99
C GLY A 139 -29.71 5.72 9.56
N THR A 140 -30.48 4.65 9.34
CA THR A 140 -29.94 3.36 8.87
C THR A 140 -29.42 3.42 7.44
N LEU A 141 -30.06 4.20 6.55
CA LEU A 141 -29.53 4.44 5.20
C LEU A 141 -28.18 5.17 5.23
N ILE A 142 -28.03 6.18 6.09
CA ILE A 142 -26.77 6.92 6.25
C ILE A 142 -25.68 6.03 6.86
N ILE A 143 -26.00 5.26 7.89
CA ILE A 143 -25.06 4.30 8.50
C ILE A 143 -24.69 3.21 7.50
N GLY A 144 -25.66 2.72 6.73
CA GLY A 144 -25.44 1.76 5.64
C GLY A 144 -24.50 2.32 4.57
N LEU A 145 -24.64 3.59 4.20
CA LEU A 145 -23.71 4.27 3.29
C LEU A 145 -22.30 4.36 3.88
N LEU A 146 -22.16 4.70 5.16
CA LEU A 146 -20.87 4.75 5.87
C LEU A 146 -20.20 3.37 5.96
N LEU A 147 -20.99 2.32 6.21
CA LEU A 147 -20.49 0.94 6.26
C LEU A 147 -20.15 0.39 4.88
N LEU A 148 -20.95 0.71 3.84
CA LEU A 148 -20.64 0.40 2.45
C LEU A 148 -19.39 1.14 1.99
N ALA A 149 -19.23 2.41 2.36
CA ALA A 149 -17.98 3.12 2.13
C ALA A 149 -16.82 2.40 2.82
N ALA A 150 -16.98 1.99 4.09
CA ALA A 150 -15.93 1.27 4.82
C ALA A 150 -15.58 -0.11 4.21
N SER A 151 -16.55 -0.84 3.65
CA SER A 151 -16.30 -2.14 2.99
C SER A 151 -15.76 -1.99 1.57
N VAL A 152 -16.17 -0.96 0.84
CA VAL A 152 -15.62 -0.60 -0.48
C VAL A 152 -14.23 0.02 -0.33
N ILE A 153 -13.88 0.65 0.79
CA ILE A 153 -12.52 1.10 1.14
C ILE A 153 -11.55 -0.11 1.34
N GLY A 154 -12.06 -1.35 1.39
CA GLY A 154 -11.26 -2.55 1.19
C GLY A 154 -10.70 -2.72 -0.24
N CYS A 155 -11.20 -1.93 -1.20
CA CYS A 155 -10.69 -1.81 -2.57
C CYS A 155 -10.38 -0.32 -2.83
N VAL A 156 -9.09 0.00 -2.98
CA VAL A 156 -8.56 1.36 -3.19
C VAL A 156 -8.60 2.27 -1.95
N ARG A 157 -8.10 1.76 -0.82
CA ARG A 157 -7.11 2.58 -0.12
C ARG A 157 -5.83 2.43 -0.94
N GLU A 158 -5.53 3.44 -1.75
CA GLU A 158 -4.15 3.70 -2.12
C GLU A 158 -3.48 4.03 -0.77
N GLU A 159 -3.01 2.98 -0.08
CA GLU A 159 -2.31 3.13 1.18
C GLU A 159 -1.16 4.08 0.89
N ALA A 160 -1.24 5.29 1.44
CA ALA A 160 -0.16 6.24 1.43
C ALA A 160 1.13 5.47 1.72
N MET A 161 2.06 5.53 0.79
CA MET A 161 3.18 4.61 0.79
C MET A 161 3.92 4.74 2.12
N THR A 162 4.01 3.61 2.84
CA THR A 162 4.70 3.56 4.13
C THR A 162 6.20 3.51 3.90
N GLU A 163 6.98 3.93 4.90
CA GLU A 163 8.44 3.82 4.88
C GLU A 163 8.90 2.38 4.61
N GLN A 164 8.25 1.40 5.24
CA GLN A 164 8.56 -0.02 5.04
C GLN A 164 8.30 -0.49 3.61
N LYS A 165 7.18 -0.06 3.01
CA LYS A 165 6.83 -0.41 1.62
C LYS A 165 7.79 0.22 0.63
N ALA A 166 8.23 1.46 0.88
CA ALA A 166 9.26 2.11 0.05
C ALA A 166 10.59 1.35 0.10
N ILE A 167 11.01 0.87 1.28
CA ILE A 167 12.21 0.04 1.45
C ILE A 167 12.08 -1.31 0.74
N GLU A 168 10.93 -1.96 0.83
CA GLU A 168 10.68 -3.24 0.16
C GLU A 168 10.76 -3.09 -1.36
N MET A 169 10.15 -2.03 -1.92
CA MET A 169 10.19 -1.76 -3.36
C MET A 169 11.62 -1.50 -3.87
N THR A 170 12.46 -0.77 -3.14
CA THR A 170 13.86 -0.57 -3.55
C THR A 170 14.67 -1.86 -3.46
N ARG A 171 14.43 -2.70 -2.44
CA ARG A 171 15.08 -4.01 -2.31
C ARG A 171 14.69 -5.00 -3.41
N GLU A 172 13.46 -4.90 -3.92
CA GLU A 172 12.97 -5.81 -4.96
C GLU A 172 13.54 -5.52 -6.35
N THR A 173 14.15 -4.35 -6.55
CA THR A 173 14.83 -4.01 -7.80
C THR A 173 15.98 -4.98 -8.09
N GLU A 174 16.13 -5.41 -9.35
CA GLU A 174 17.13 -6.41 -9.75
C GLU A 174 18.54 -6.00 -9.32
N GLU A 175 18.83 -4.70 -9.37
CA GLU A 175 20.17 -4.16 -9.09
C GLU A 175 20.45 -4.17 -7.59
N MET A 176 19.45 -3.82 -6.76
CA MET A 176 19.60 -3.90 -5.32
C MET A 176 19.67 -5.36 -4.84
N LYS A 177 18.94 -6.28 -5.49
CA LYS A 177 19.09 -7.73 -5.23
C LYS A 177 20.50 -8.20 -5.52
N ALA A 178 21.08 -7.82 -6.66
CA ALA A 178 22.46 -8.18 -7.01
C ALA A 178 23.46 -7.62 -5.98
N PHE A 179 23.32 -6.35 -5.60
CA PHE A 179 24.17 -5.74 -4.58
C PHE A 179 24.03 -6.41 -3.20
N LEU A 180 22.79 -6.66 -2.75
CA LEU A 180 22.50 -7.33 -1.48
C LEU A 180 22.97 -8.78 -1.48
N GLU A 181 22.84 -9.49 -2.60
CA GLU A 181 23.33 -10.86 -2.72
C GLU A 181 24.85 -10.91 -2.65
N PHE A 182 25.52 -10.01 -3.37
CA PHE A 182 26.96 -9.96 -3.43
C PHE A 182 27.60 -9.56 -2.10
N TYR A 183 27.08 -8.52 -1.43
CA TYR A 183 27.63 -8.03 -0.16
C TYR A 183 26.99 -8.63 1.09
N GLY A 184 25.77 -9.16 1.00
CA GLY A 184 25.09 -9.81 2.11
C GLY A 184 25.64 -11.20 2.44
N LYS A 185 26.37 -11.82 1.50
CA LYS A 185 26.98 -13.15 1.66
C LYS A 185 28.47 -13.13 2.03
N CYS A 186 29.08 -11.96 2.27
CA CYS A 186 30.54 -11.88 2.45
C CYS A 186 31.04 -12.59 3.73
N ASP A 187 32.02 -13.48 3.56
CA ASP A 187 32.80 -14.07 4.65
C ASP A 187 33.51 -12.96 5.45
N GLY A 188 33.27 -12.90 6.76
CA GLY A 188 33.79 -11.84 7.64
C GLY A 188 32.74 -10.85 8.14
N CYS A 189 31.48 -10.99 7.71
CA CYS A 189 30.32 -10.37 8.33
C CYS A 189 30.04 -11.06 9.68
N ASN A 190 30.53 -10.50 10.80
CA ASN A 190 30.23 -11.06 12.11
C ASN A 190 28.91 -10.44 12.66
N PRO A 191 27.81 -11.21 12.73
CA PRO A 191 26.54 -10.69 13.24
C PRO A 191 26.59 -10.26 14.71
N SER A 192 27.64 -10.58 15.46
CA SER A 192 27.82 -10.09 16.84
C SER A 192 27.98 -8.57 16.93
N TYR A 193 28.39 -7.88 15.85
CA TYR A 193 28.46 -6.42 15.79
C TYR A 193 27.12 -5.75 15.41
N SER A 194 26.08 -6.54 15.09
CA SER A 194 24.74 -6.01 14.77
C SER A 194 23.96 -5.54 16.00
N GLN A 195 24.44 -5.81 17.22
CA GLN A 195 23.79 -5.36 18.46
C GLN A 195 23.94 -3.84 18.62
N GLY A 196 22.93 -3.10 18.17
CA GLY A 196 22.83 -1.64 18.31
C GLY A 196 22.65 -0.88 17.00
N HIS A 197 22.79 -1.53 15.85
CA HIS A 197 22.58 -0.90 14.54
C HIS A 197 21.16 -1.18 14.06
N ALA A 198 20.29 -0.16 14.12
CA ALA A 198 19.01 -0.21 13.40
C ALA A 198 19.29 -0.28 11.90
N ASN A 199 18.53 -1.10 11.15
CA ASN A 199 18.51 -1.14 9.68
C ASN A 199 19.67 -1.89 8.99
N LEU A 200 20.02 -3.08 9.47
CA LEU A 200 21.04 -3.95 8.86
C LEU A 200 20.41 -5.13 8.07
N VAL A 201 20.85 -5.37 6.84
CA VAL A 201 20.58 -6.60 6.06
C VAL A 201 21.92 -7.25 5.72
N GLY A 202 22.33 -8.24 6.52
CA GLY A 202 23.68 -8.82 6.40
C GLY A 202 24.74 -7.78 6.75
N CYS A 203 25.57 -7.41 5.77
CA CYS A 203 26.62 -6.39 5.90
C CYS A 203 26.23 -5.02 5.32
N VAL A 204 24.99 -4.85 4.87
CA VAL A 204 24.50 -3.61 4.25
C VAL A 204 23.59 -2.87 5.24
N GLU A 205 23.93 -1.62 5.51
CA GLU A 205 23.10 -0.68 6.28
C GLU A 205 22.23 0.15 5.35
N TYR A 206 21.09 0.60 5.86
CA TYR A 206 20.26 1.57 5.16
C TYR A 206 19.73 2.69 6.05
N SER A 207 19.47 3.84 5.45
CA SER A 207 18.67 4.91 6.05
C SER A 207 17.59 5.37 5.11
N ILE A 208 16.50 5.85 5.70
CA ILE A 208 15.39 6.45 4.98
C ILE A 208 15.21 7.88 5.48
N GLY A 209 15.00 8.79 4.55
CA GLY A 209 14.63 10.18 4.82
C GLY A 209 13.64 10.67 3.78
N LYS A 210 13.25 11.94 3.88
CA LYS A 210 12.44 12.61 2.88
C LYS A 210 13.17 13.80 2.27
N ASP A 211 12.98 14.03 0.99
CA ASP A 211 13.44 15.26 0.34
C ASP A 211 12.49 16.44 0.62
N ALA A 212 12.84 17.63 0.12
CA ALA A 212 11.99 18.83 0.26
C ALA A 212 10.63 18.70 -0.45
N GLY A 213 10.50 17.80 -1.42
CA GLY A 213 9.26 17.49 -2.13
C GLY A 213 8.41 16.41 -1.44
N GLY A 214 8.88 15.86 -0.32
CA GLY A 214 8.22 14.79 0.41
C GLY A 214 8.38 13.40 -0.20
N ASN A 215 9.27 13.20 -1.17
CA ASN A 215 9.64 11.88 -1.70
C ASN A 215 10.57 11.16 -0.74
N TYR A 216 10.54 9.83 -0.76
CA TYR A 216 11.44 9.03 0.05
C TYR A 216 12.82 8.95 -0.59
N ILE A 217 13.85 9.20 0.21
CA ILE A 217 15.24 8.99 -0.15
C ILE A 217 15.77 7.83 0.68
N ILE A 218 15.99 6.68 0.05
CA ILE A 218 16.54 5.49 0.68
C ILE A 218 18.01 5.38 0.28
N ARG A 219 18.89 5.29 1.28
CA ARG A 219 20.34 5.18 1.08
C ARG A 219 20.83 3.83 1.58
N TYR A 220 21.67 3.15 0.81
CA TYR A 220 22.32 1.90 1.18
C TYR A 220 23.84 2.04 1.15
N TRP A 221 24.53 1.41 2.10
CA TRP A 221 25.99 1.33 2.13
C TRP A 221 26.46 0.08 2.87
N VAL A 222 27.72 -0.30 2.69
CA VAL A 222 28.32 -1.43 3.42
C VAL A 222 28.75 -0.93 4.80
N SER A 223 28.34 -1.63 5.86
CA SER A 223 28.62 -1.22 7.24
C SER A 223 30.13 -1.09 7.48
N ASP A 224 30.52 -0.11 8.29
CA ASP A 224 31.90 0.03 8.77
C ASP A 224 32.28 -1.12 9.73
N ALA A 225 31.29 -1.90 10.21
CA ALA A 225 31.51 -3.07 11.06
C ALA A 225 32.08 -4.29 10.31
N CYS A 226 32.19 -4.25 8.99
CA CYS A 226 32.74 -5.35 8.20
C CYS A 226 34.26 -5.49 8.39
N SER A 227 34.73 -6.69 8.73
CA SER A 227 36.13 -6.96 9.12
C SER A 227 37.18 -6.64 8.05
N PHE A 228 36.83 -6.66 6.76
CA PHE A 228 37.73 -6.32 5.65
C PHE A 228 37.95 -4.81 5.45
N ARG A 229 37.18 -3.93 6.11
CA ARG A 229 37.34 -2.46 5.99
C ARG A 229 38.42 -1.88 6.90
N TYR A 230 39.16 -2.73 7.62
CA TYR A 230 40.21 -2.32 8.54
C TYR A 230 41.31 -1.53 7.79
N GLY A 231 41.26 -0.19 7.86
CA GLY A 231 42.24 0.71 7.22
C GLY A 231 41.79 1.40 5.93
N SER A 232 40.53 1.30 5.50
CA SER A 232 40.04 2.11 4.37
C SER A 232 39.82 3.56 4.82
N SER A 233 40.58 4.51 4.27
CA SER A 233 40.39 5.95 4.52
C SER A 233 39.44 6.63 3.53
N ALA A 234 39.07 5.93 2.45
CA ALA A 234 38.15 6.45 1.44
C ALA A 234 36.69 6.41 1.94
N PRO A 235 35.94 7.52 1.86
CA PRO A 235 34.51 7.51 2.14
C PRO A 235 33.79 6.62 1.11
N GLN A 236 32.89 5.76 1.58
CA GLN A 236 32.04 4.98 0.69
C GLN A 236 30.90 5.85 0.17
N GLU A 237 30.73 5.89 -1.14
CA GLU A 237 29.56 6.52 -1.73
C GLU A 237 28.32 5.66 -1.50
N LYS A 238 27.21 6.29 -1.12
CA LYS A 238 25.97 5.60 -0.80
C LYS A 238 25.15 5.39 -2.07
N ILE A 239 24.49 4.24 -2.17
CA ILE A 239 23.51 4.00 -3.22
C ILE A 239 22.19 4.63 -2.78
N GLU A 240 21.77 5.68 -3.49
CA GLU A 240 20.56 6.44 -3.21
C GLU A 240 19.45 6.12 -4.21
N PHE A 241 18.27 5.84 -3.69
CA PHE A 241 17.03 5.70 -4.42
C PHE A 241 16.08 6.82 -4.02
N ALA A 242 15.60 7.58 -5.00
CA ALA A 242 14.47 8.48 -4.80
C ALA A 242 13.18 7.78 -5.23
N VAL A 243 12.20 7.72 -4.35
CA VAL A 243 10.91 7.05 -4.58
C VAL A 243 9.77 8.04 -4.34
N ASP A 244 8.89 8.18 -5.33
CA ASP A 244 7.70 9.03 -5.23
C ASP A 244 6.81 8.56 -4.09
N SER A 245 6.54 9.43 -3.11
CA SER A 245 5.80 9.08 -1.88
C SER A 245 4.32 8.73 -2.10
N ARG A 246 3.77 9.02 -3.27
CA ARG A 246 2.37 8.74 -3.63
C ARG A 246 2.27 7.51 -4.51
N THR A 247 3.10 7.41 -5.56
CA THR A 247 2.98 6.34 -6.55
C THR A 247 3.90 5.15 -6.29
N GLY A 248 4.90 5.29 -5.41
CA GLY A 248 5.94 4.28 -5.18
C GLY A 248 6.87 4.04 -6.36
N LYS A 249 6.85 4.92 -7.37
CA LYS A 249 7.72 4.79 -8.53
C LYS A 249 9.12 5.27 -8.16
N VAL A 250 10.15 4.50 -8.54
CA VAL A 250 11.54 4.94 -8.44
C VAL A 250 11.76 6.09 -9.43
N LEU A 251 12.06 7.28 -8.91
CA LEU A 251 12.28 8.51 -9.67
C LEU A 251 13.73 8.59 -10.17
N SER A 252 14.69 8.24 -9.33
CA SER A 252 16.11 8.24 -9.68
C SER A 252 16.88 7.22 -8.86
N LYS A 253 18.00 6.76 -9.44
CA LYS A 253 18.98 5.88 -8.81
C LYS A 253 20.35 6.51 -8.98
N HIS A 254 21.12 6.61 -7.90
CA HIS A 254 22.49 7.13 -7.92
C HIS A 254 23.38 6.27 -7.01
N PRO A 255 24.62 5.94 -7.38
CA PRO A 255 25.25 6.19 -8.68
C PRO A 255 24.61 5.38 -9.83
N ASP A 256 25.08 5.60 -11.06
CA ASP A 256 24.62 4.86 -12.24
C ASP A 256 24.79 3.35 -12.02
N LEU A 257 23.83 2.55 -12.49
CA LEU A 257 23.77 1.10 -12.27
C LEU A 257 25.03 0.39 -12.76
N LYS A 258 25.68 0.92 -13.79
CA LYS A 258 26.95 0.40 -14.31
C LYS A 258 28.07 0.32 -13.26
N TYR A 259 28.08 1.19 -12.26
CA TYR A 259 29.07 1.13 -11.19
C TYR A 259 28.85 -0.04 -10.22
N ILE A 260 27.61 -0.52 -10.11
CA ILE A 260 27.24 -1.68 -9.30
C ILE A 260 27.63 -2.97 -10.05
N ASP A 261 27.33 -3.04 -11.34
CA ASP A 261 27.51 -4.26 -12.14
C ASP A 261 28.97 -4.53 -12.53
N ASP A 262 29.77 -3.47 -12.75
CA ASP A 262 31.17 -3.59 -13.16
C ASP A 262 32.11 -2.90 -12.16
N PRO A 263 32.87 -3.66 -11.34
CA PRO A 263 33.84 -3.14 -10.37
C PRO A 263 34.95 -2.26 -10.96
N GLY A 264 35.16 -2.32 -12.27
CA GLY A 264 36.12 -1.50 -13.00
C GLY A 264 35.50 -0.27 -13.66
N PHE A 265 34.18 -0.13 -13.73
CA PHE A 265 33.55 0.93 -14.50
C PHE A 265 33.86 2.33 -13.96
N CYS A 266 34.08 3.29 -14.86
CA CYS A 266 34.29 4.69 -14.53
C CYS A 266 33.78 5.62 -15.64
N LYS A 267 33.45 6.85 -15.27
CA LYS A 267 33.18 7.96 -16.21
C LYS A 267 34.27 9.03 -16.15
N LYS A 268 34.91 9.18 -14.99
CA LYS A 268 35.99 10.14 -14.74
C LYS A 268 37.09 9.50 -13.91
N ASP A 269 38.29 10.08 -13.95
CA ASP A 269 39.45 9.58 -13.17
C ASP A 269 39.16 9.56 -11.67
N GLU A 270 38.33 10.49 -11.19
CA GLU A 270 37.89 10.54 -9.80
C GLU A 270 37.02 9.33 -9.40
N ASP A 271 36.50 8.55 -10.33
CA ASP A 271 35.73 7.37 -9.96
C ASP A 271 36.65 6.20 -9.59
N CYS A 272 37.94 6.29 -9.91
CA CYS A 272 38.91 5.23 -9.71
C CYS A 272 39.68 5.40 -8.40
N LEU A 273 39.87 4.29 -7.70
CA LEU A 273 40.64 4.18 -6.47
C LEU A 273 41.74 3.13 -6.61
N CYS A 274 42.89 3.38 -5.97
CA CYS A 274 43.91 2.38 -5.78
C CYS A 274 43.49 1.40 -4.69
N LYS A 275 43.61 0.10 -4.98
CA LYS A 275 43.46 -1.00 -4.04
C LYS A 275 44.81 -1.32 -3.40
N SER A 276 44.82 -1.61 -2.11
CA SER A 276 45.97 -2.01 -1.31
C SER A 276 45.57 -3.08 -0.29
N GLY A 277 46.55 -3.78 0.28
CA GLY A 277 46.27 -4.74 1.34
C GLY A 277 47.55 -5.34 1.93
N SER A 278 47.47 -5.82 3.18
CA SER A 278 48.52 -6.56 3.91
C SER A 278 49.98 -6.30 3.51
N GLY A 279 50.41 -5.03 3.54
CA GLY A 279 51.80 -4.62 3.24
C GLY A 279 52.14 -4.38 1.75
N VAL A 280 51.19 -4.57 0.84
CA VAL A 280 51.31 -4.26 -0.58
C VAL A 280 50.66 -2.89 -0.87
N PRO A 281 51.44 -1.86 -1.26
CA PRO A 281 50.93 -0.51 -1.44
C PRO A 281 50.02 -0.35 -2.67
N PHE A 282 50.13 -1.25 -3.65
CA PHE A 282 49.30 -1.22 -4.87
C PHE A 282 49.02 -2.63 -5.39
N ILE A 283 47.74 -2.99 -5.44
CA ILE A 283 47.25 -4.29 -5.95
C ILE A 283 46.55 -4.11 -7.31
N GLY A 284 45.91 -2.96 -7.52
CA GLY A 284 45.21 -2.66 -8.76
C GLY A 284 44.24 -1.51 -8.60
N CYS A 285 43.42 -1.32 -9.63
CA CYS A 285 42.43 -0.26 -9.68
C CYS A 285 41.01 -0.83 -9.52
N GLY A 286 40.09 0.00 -9.06
CA GLY A 286 38.66 -0.29 -9.10
C GLY A 286 37.86 0.98 -8.89
N ASN A 287 36.56 0.88 -9.13
CA ASN A 287 35.66 2.00 -8.94
C ASN A 287 35.46 2.31 -7.45
N PHE A 288 34.94 3.50 -7.17
CA PHE A 288 34.73 4.02 -5.82
C PHE A 288 33.74 3.20 -4.98
N LEU A 289 32.87 2.40 -5.62
CA LEU A 289 31.86 1.61 -4.92
C LEU A 289 32.43 0.25 -4.45
N HIS A 290 33.18 -0.43 -5.33
CA HIS A 290 33.72 -1.77 -5.09
C HIS A 290 35.11 -1.76 -4.46
N ALA A 291 35.95 -0.76 -4.76
CA ALA A 291 37.32 -0.73 -4.23
C ALA A 291 37.38 -0.67 -2.70
N PRO A 292 36.55 0.15 -1.99
CA PRO A 292 36.48 0.14 -0.53
C PRO A 292 35.85 -1.14 0.05
N ALA A 293 35.19 -1.94 -0.78
CA ALA A 293 34.36 -3.06 -0.34
C ALA A 293 35.06 -4.43 -0.36
N HIS A 294 36.24 -4.58 -0.99
CA HIS A 294 36.91 -5.88 -1.14
C HIS A 294 38.35 -5.96 -0.59
N PHE A 295 38.97 -4.84 -0.27
CA PHE A 295 40.41 -4.80 0.02
C PHE A 295 40.70 -4.08 1.32
N ALA A 296 41.74 -4.55 2.02
CA ALA A 296 42.19 -4.03 3.31
C ALA A 296 42.63 -2.55 3.28
N GLY A 297 42.76 -1.94 2.10
CA GLY A 297 42.81 -0.49 1.97
C GLY A 297 42.44 -0.02 0.58
N ALA A 298 41.69 1.08 0.50
CA ALA A 298 41.43 1.81 -0.74
C ALA A 298 41.72 3.30 -0.50
N TYR A 299 42.40 3.93 -1.46
CA TYR A 299 42.78 5.34 -1.36
C TYR A 299 42.82 6.02 -2.73
N LYS A 300 42.70 7.34 -2.72
CA LYS A 300 42.87 8.20 -3.90
C LYS A 300 44.33 8.24 -4.32
N CYS A 301 44.62 7.99 -5.59
CA CYS A 301 45.97 7.93 -6.12
C CYS A 301 45.99 8.39 -7.58
N GLU A 302 47.16 8.79 -8.07
CA GLU A 302 47.35 9.17 -9.48
C GLU A 302 47.61 7.98 -10.40
N LYS A 303 47.81 6.78 -9.82
CA LYS A 303 48.10 5.55 -10.57
C LYS A 303 46.88 4.94 -11.24
N CYS A 304 45.67 5.24 -10.78
CA CYS A 304 44.45 4.69 -11.36
C CYS A 304 43.69 5.80 -12.08
N ILE A 305 43.52 5.63 -13.39
CA ILE A 305 42.80 6.57 -14.24
C ILE A 305 41.68 5.87 -15.00
N CYS A 306 40.70 6.63 -15.44
CA CYS A 306 39.60 6.13 -16.23
C CYS A 306 40.01 6.10 -17.71
N MET A 307 40.22 4.90 -18.25
CA MET A 307 40.58 4.70 -19.65
C MET A 307 39.55 3.81 -20.33
N ASP A 308 38.93 4.33 -21.38
CA ASP A 308 37.87 3.64 -22.14
C ASP A 308 36.68 3.18 -21.27
N GLY A 309 36.37 3.95 -20.22
CA GLY A 309 35.29 3.64 -19.29
C GLY A 309 35.64 2.56 -18.24
N SER A 310 36.92 2.19 -18.12
CA SER A 310 37.41 1.25 -17.11
C SER A 310 38.61 1.82 -16.33
N CYS A 311 38.61 1.60 -15.01
CA CYS A 311 39.69 1.98 -14.11
C CYS A 311 40.91 1.11 -14.36
N LYS A 312 41.93 1.68 -14.99
CA LYS A 312 43.19 1.01 -15.32
C LYS A 312 44.36 1.69 -14.62
N ALA A 313 45.43 0.92 -14.42
CA ALA A 313 46.69 1.46 -13.95
C ALA A 313 47.31 2.30 -15.08
N ARG A 314 47.76 3.50 -14.75
CA ARG A 314 48.59 4.33 -15.63
C ARG A 314 49.94 3.62 -15.79
N GLU A 315 50.27 3.26 -17.04
CA GLU A 315 51.59 2.76 -17.44
C GLU A 315 52.69 3.80 -17.21
#